data_AF-A0A9E8MWU4-F1
#
_entry.id   AF-A0A9E8MWU4-F1
#
_cell.length_a   1.000
_cell.length_b   1.000
_cell.length_c   1.000
_cell.angle_alpha   90.00
_cell.angle_beta   90.00
_cell.angle_gamma   90.00
#
_symmetry.space_group_name_H-M   'P 1'
#
loop_
_entity.id
_entity.type
_entity.pdbx_description
1 polymer ?
#
loop_
_entity_poly.entity_id
_entity_poly.type
_entity_poly.pdbx_seq_one_letter_code
_entity_poly.pdbx_strand_id
1 'polypeptide(L)'
;MHVTRLAQIRDIANTTETVLLTISQPFANHNGGKIAFGPDGYIYIATGDGGSAGDPGNRAQSPNTLLGKILRIDVSGATYTIPGDNPYASYGGLPEIYAIGLRNPWKFSFDKMTGDLWIADVGQNAYEEINSVNSSELQEVITVGDAMRVTIILTIQAQEAVLYLAIR
;
A
#
# COMPACT_ATOMS: atom_id res chain seq x y z
N MET A 1 5.98 16.40 -6.58
CA MET A 1 6.66 15.38 -7.41
C MET A 1 7.42 16.10 -8.51
N HIS A 2 8.75 16.09 -8.47
CA HIS A 2 9.58 16.64 -9.53
C HIS A 2 10.02 15.46 -10.40
N VAL A 3 9.45 15.32 -11.60
CA VAL A 3 9.84 14.27 -12.54
C VAL A 3 11.10 14.76 -13.26
N THR A 4 12.28 14.32 -12.80
CA THR A 4 13.52 14.58 -13.54
C THR A 4 13.60 13.60 -14.71
N ARG A 5 13.37 14.08 -15.93
CA ARG A 5 13.70 13.31 -17.14
C ARG A 5 15.23 13.29 -17.32
N LEU A 6 15.86 12.13 -17.12
CA LEU A 6 17.27 11.94 -17.43
C LEU A 6 17.41 11.76 -18.94
N ALA A 7 17.92 12.79 -19.63
CA ALA A 7 17.96 12.92 -21.08
C ALA A 7 18.90 11.94 -21.83
N GLN A 8 19.31 10.81 -21.24
CA GLN A 8 20.34 9.95 -21.81
C GLN A 8 19.98 8.46 -21.93
N ILE A 9 18.76 8.08 -21.56
CA ILE A 9 18.18 6.79 -21.93
C ILE A 9 17.17 7.09 -23.03
N ARG A 10 17.12 6.29 -24.12
CA ARG A 10 16.11 6.46 -25.18
C ARG A 10 14.72 6.50 -24.54
N ASP A 11 14.17 7.71 -24.44
CA ASP A 11 12.82 7.95 -23.94
C ASP A 11 11.85 7.48 -25.04
N ILE A 12 11.51 6.19 -24.98
CA ILE A 12 10.50 5.56 -25.85
C ILE A 12 9.08 5.87 -25.37
N ALA A 13 8.91 6.65 -24.29
CA ALA A 13 7.60 7.05 -23.81
C ALA A 13 7.00 8.10 -24.75
N ASN A 14 5.71 7.96 -25.02
CA ASN A 14 4.92 8.97 -25.71
C ASN A 14 5.02 10.31 -24.94
N THR A 15 5.08 11.44 -25.63
CA THR A 15 5.21 12.77 -25.01
C THR A 15 3.95 13.22 -24.27
N THR A 16 2.86 12.46 -24.38
CA THR A 16 1.61 12.71 -23.68
C THR A 16 1.58 11.98 -22.34
N GLU A 17 1.17 12.68 -21.28
CA GLU A 17 0.91 12.09 -19.96
C GLU A 17 -0.59 11.97 -19.70
N THR A 18 -0.98 11.02 -18.86
CA THR A 18 -2.35 10.88 -18.36
C THR A 18 -2.29 10.75 -16.85
N VAL A 19 -3.06 11.58 -16.15
CA VAL A 19 -3.17 11.51 -14.70
C VAL A 19 -4.11 10.36 -14.35
N LEU A 20 -3.57 9.29 -13.76
CA LEU A 20 -4.37 8.15 -13.30
C LEU A 20 -4.97 8.40 -11.92
N LEU A 21 -4.17 8.93 -10.98
CA LEU A 21 -4.60 9.10 -9.59
C LEU A 21 -3.98 10.37 -9.00
N THR A 22 -4.79 11.14 -8.27
CA THR A 22 -4.32 12.30 -7.49
C THR A 22 -4.76 12.12 -6.04
N ILE A 23 -3.79 12.15 -5.12
CA ILE A 23 -4.03 11.98 -3.68
C ILE A 23 -3.60 13.26 -2.97
N SER A 24 -4.54 13.92 -2.28
CA SER A 24 -4.26 15.12 -1.49
C SER A 24 -3.45 14.76 -0.25
N GLN A 25 -2.34 15.47 -0.04
CA GLN A 25 -1.46 15.30 1.12
C GLN A 25 -1.74 16.40 2.16
N PRO A 26 -2.09 16.05 3.41
CA PRO A 26 -2.42 17.04 4.44
C PRO A 26 -1.19 17.73 5.03
N PHE A 27 -0.02 17.11 4.98
CA PHE A 27 1.25 17.68 5.40
C PHE A 27 2.34 17.48 4.34
N ALA A 28 3.52 18.07 4.56
CA ALA A 28 4.62 18.08 3.59
C ALA A 28 5.49 16.80 3.60
N ASN A 29 5.30 15.92 4.59
CA ASN A 29 6.08 14.70 4.82
C ASN A 29 5.23 13.43 4.71
N HIS A 30 5.89 12.27 4.73
CA HIS A 30 5.28 10.93 4.61
C HIS A 30 4.44 10.74 3.34
N ASN A 31 5.03 11.07 2.19
CA ASN A 31 4.35 10.89 0.91
C ASN A 31 4.42 9.44 0.39
N GLY A 32 5.30 8.59 0.94
CA GLY A 32 5.63 7.30 0.36
C GLY A 32 6.27 7.46 -1.03
N GLY A 33 5.75 6.73 -2.02
CA GLY A 33 5.96 7.05 -3.43
C GLY A 33 6.64 5.97 -4.27
N LYS A 34 6.93 4.78 -3.73
CA LYS A 34 7.35 3.68 -4.60
C LYS A 34 6.20 3.23 -5.48
N ILE A 35 6.50 3.04 -6.76
CA ILE A 35 5.60 2.46 -7.76
C ILE A 35 6.34 1.31 -8.45
N ALA A 36 5.71 0.16 -8.58
CA ALA A 36 6.26 -0.97 -9.33
C ALA A 36 5.16 -1.91 -9.82
N PHE A 37 5.44 -2.63 -10.91
CA PHE A 37 4.61 -3.76 -11.31
C PHE A 37 4.82 -4.94 -10.36
N GLY A 38 3.71 -5.57 -9.97
CA GLY A 38 3.72 -6.87 -9.31
C GLY A 38 3.90 -8.02 -10.29
N PRO A 39 4.15 -9.24 -9.77
CA PRO A 39 4.25 -10.45 -10.59
C PRO A 39 2.93 -10.81 -11.30
N ASP A 40 1.82 -10.25 -10.84
CA ASP A 40 0.48 -10.39 -11.40
C ASP A 40 0.17 -9.39 -12.54
N GLY A 41 1.11 -8.49 -12.85
CA GLY A 41 0.96 -7.52 -13.95
C GLY A 41 0.25 -6.22 -13.56
N TYR A 42 -0.16 -6.05 -12.30
CA TYR A 42 -0.77 -4.82 -11.81
C TYR A 42 0.26 -3.84 -11.26
N ILE A 43 -0.10 -2.56 -11.18
CA ILE A 43 0.72 -1.53 -10.55
C ILE A 43 0.41 -1.47 -9.06
N TYR A 44 1.46 -1.52 -8.26
CA TYR A 44 1.43 -1.29 -6.82
C TYR A 44 2.01 0.08 -6.49
N ILE A 45 1.32 0.84 -5.63
CA ILE A 45 1.69 2.22 -5.26
C ILE A 45 1.74 2.31 -3.73
N ALA A 46 2.89 2.71 -3.20
CA ALA A 46 3.04 2.97 -1.77
C ALA A 46 2.68 4.42 -1.44
N THR A 47 1.76 4.63 -0.49
CA THR A 47 1.34 5.95 -0.02
C THR A 47 1.56 6.04 1.49
N GLY A 48 2.13 7.14 1.98
CA GLY A 48 2.23 7.38 3.42
C GLY A 48 0.95 7.97 4.00
N ASP A 49 0.87 8.04 5.32
CA ASP A 49 -0.27 8.47 6.14
C ASP A 49 -0.66 9.95 5.97
N GLY A 50 0.16 10.69 5.23
CA GLY A 50 -0.02 12.10 4.93
C GLY A 50 0.76 13.03 5.84
N GLY A 51 1.55 12.52 6.78
CA GLY A 51 2.57 13.26 7.51
C GLY A 51 2.21 13.60 8.95
N SER A 52 3.06 14.44 9.55
CA SER A 52 3.07 14.77 10.99
C SER A 52 3.37 13.57 11.92
N ALA A 53 3.38 13.82 13.23
CA ALA A 53 3.63 12.79 14.24
C ALA A 53 2.35 12.07 14.63
N GLY A 54 2.41 10.74 14.74
CA GLY A 54 1.33 9.90 15.26
C GLY A 54 0.08 9.79 14.39
N ASP A 55 0.21 9.86 13.06
CA ASP A 55 -0.90 9.78 12.08
C ASP A 55 -2.13 10.62 12.47
N PRO A 56 -2.06 11.96 12.42
CA PRO A 56 -3.19 12.78 12.84
C PRO A 56 -4.42 12.52 11.98
N GLY A 57 -5.51 12.10 12.60
CA GLY A 57 -6.74 11.72 11.91
C GLY A 57 -6.84 10.24 11.57
N ASN A 58 -5.89 9.41 12.04
CA ASN A 58 -5.92 7.95 11.93
C ASN A 58 -6.14 7.48 10.49
N ARG A 59 -5.44 8.11 9.54
CA ARG A 59 -5.65 7.92 8.11
C ARG A 59 -5.07 6.60 7.65
N ALA A 60 -3.94 6.19 8.22
CA ALA A 60 -3.32 4.91 7.94
C ALA A 60 -4.31 3.77 8.17
N GLN A 61 -5.11 3.81 9.24
CA GLN A 61 -6.11 2.79 9.58
C GLN A 61 -7.47 2.98 8.90
N SER A 62 -7.74 4.15 8.32
CA SER A 62 -9.04 4.43 7.71
C SER A 62 -9.11 3.86 6.29
N PRO A 63 -10.09 2.99 5.97
CA PRO A 63 -10.28 2.48 4.61
C PRO A 63 -10.91 3.51 3.67
N ASN A 64 -11.32 4.68 4.19
CA ASN A 64 -11.99 5.74 3.44
C ASN A 64 -11.00 6.78 2.88
N THR A 65 -9.71 6.47 2.88
CA THR A 65 -8.65 7.34 2.36
C THR A 65 -7.54 6.49 1.75
N LEU A 66 -6.85 7.05 0.75
CA LEU A 66 -5.73 6.41 0.06
C LEU A 66 -4.38 6.69 0.76
N LEU A 67 -4.39 7.25 1.96
CA LEU A 67 -3.19 7.56 2.73
C LEU A 67 -2.81 6.40 3.66
N GLY A 68 -1.52 6.08 3.71
CA GLY A 68 -0.96 5.00 4.54
C GLY A 68 -1.30 3.61 4.01
N LYS A 69 -1.17 3.41 2.68
CA LYS A 69 -1.63 2.21 1.98
C LYS A 69 -0.56 1.64 1.05
N ILE A 70 -0.73 0.36 0.71
CA ILE A 70 -0.37 -0.12 -0.63
C ILE A 70 -1.64 -0.10 -1.45
N LEU A 71 -1.61 0.58 -2.60
CA LEU A 71 -2.67 0.56 -3.60
C LEU A 71 -2.31 -0.42 -4.71
N ARG A 72 -3.30 -1.06 -5.33
CA ARG A 72 -3.14 -1.96 -6.47
C ARG A 72 -4.17 -1.65 -7.54
N ILE A 73 -3.70 -1.30 -8.74
CA ILE A 73 -4.55 -0.89 -9.88
C ILE A 73 -4.11 -1.58 -11.17
N ASP A 74 -5.06 -1.82 -12.07
CA ASP A 74 -4.79 -2.30 -13.43
C ASP A 74 -4.73 -1.12 -14.40
N VAL A 75 -3.62 -0.99 -15.14
CA VAL A 75 -3.39 0.08 -16.12
C VAL A 75 -3.30 -0.42 -17.57
N SER A 76 -3.83 -1.61 -17.84
CA SER A 76 -3.86 -2.21 -19.19
C SER A 76 -4.76 -1.45 -20.18
N GLY A 77 -5.68 -0.63 -19.68
CA GLY A 77 -6.60 0.21 -20.46
C GLY A 77 -6.20 1.68 -20.56
N ALA A 78 -7.07 2.49 -21.18
CA ALA A 78 -6.89 3.94 -21.29
C ALA A 78 -7.06 4.68 -19.95
N THR A 79 -7.89 4.11 -19.07
CA THR A 79 -8.03 4.50 -17.66
C THR A 79 -7.64 3.30 -16.80
N TYR A 80 -7.28 3.54 -15.54
CA TYR A 80 -7.06 2.43 -14.63
C TYR A 80 -8.39 1.74 -14.27
N THR A 81 -8.32 0.47 -13.90
CA THR A 81 -9.43 -0.29 -13.33
C THR A 81 -8.99 -0.96 -12.02
N ILE A 82 -9.96 -1.50 -11.27
CA ILE A 82 -9.72 -2.16 -9.98
C ILE A 82 -9.64 -3.67 -10.22
N PRO A 83 -8.53 -4.34 -9.84
CA PRO A 83 -8.48 -5.79 -9.78
C PRO A 83 -9.59 -6.35 -8.89
N GLY A 84 -10.36 -7.31 -9.40
CA GLY A 84 -11.56 -7.82 -8.71
C GLY A 84 -11.27 -8.55 -7.39
N ASP A 85 -10.03 -8.97 -7.19
CA ASP A 85 -9.49 -9.62 -6.00
C ASP A 85 -8.88 -8.63 -4.99
N ASN A 86 -8.96 -7.30 -5.22
CA ASN A 86 -8.58 -6.34 -4.18
C ASN A 86 -9.51 -6.51 -2.95
N PRO A 87 -8.97 -6.40 -1.72
CA PRO A 87 -9.76 -6.59 -0.48
C PRO A 87 -11.02 -5.71 -0.39
N TYR A 88 -10.95 -4.49 -0.94
CA TYR A 88 -12.05 -3.52 -0.91
C TYR A 88 -12.76 -3.36 -2.27
N ALA A 89 -12.55 -4.28 -3.22
CA ALA A 89 -13.12 -4.17 -4.57
C ALA A 89 -14.66 -4.19 -4.58
N SER A 90 -15.28 -4.94 -3.65
CA SER A 90 -16.73 -5.18 -3.62
C SER A 90 -17.40 -4.80 -2.29
N TYR A 91 -16.64 -4.33 -1.31
CA TYR A 91 -17.11 -4.08 0.06
C TYR A 91 -16.48 -2.79 0.61
N GLY A 92 -17.19 -2.12 1.53
CA GLY A 92 -16.93 -0.72 1.93
C GLY A 92 -15.47 -0.36 2.22
N GLY A 93 -15.07 0.83 1.76
CA GLY A 93 -13.68 1.29 1.70
C GLY A 93 -13.37 1.82 0.29
N LEU A 94 -12.13 2.24 0.05
CA LEU A 94 -11.68 2.61 -1.29
C LEU A 94 -11.11 1.39 -2.03
N PRO A 95 -11.59 1.10 -3.24
CA PRO A 95 -11.33 -0.17 -3.92
C PRO A 95 -9.88 -0.33 -4.40
N GLU A 96 -9.10 0.75 -4.47
CA GLU A 96 -7.68 0.72 -4.78
C GLU A 96 -6.83 0.06 -3.68
N ILE A 97 -7.33 -0.02 -2.45
CA ILE A 97 -6.56 -0.46 -1.29
C ILE A 97 -6.27 -1.96 -1.38
N TYR A 98 -4.97 -2.30 -1.35
CA TYR A 98 -4.46 -3.67 -1.25
C TYR A 98 -3.93 -3.99 0.16
N ALA A 99 -3.28 -3.03 0.81
CA ALA A 99 -2.86 -3.13 2.21
C ALA A 99 -3.05 -1.77 2.91
N ILE A 100 -3.28 -1.80 4.22
CA ILE A 100 -3.60 -0.64 5.05
C ILE A 100 -2.63 -0.49 6.23
N GLY A 101 -2.67 0.65 6.94
CA GLY A 101 -1.97 0.86 8.21
C GLY A 101 -0.52 1.34 8.11
N LEU A 102 -0.05 1.75 6.94
CA LEU A 102 1.34 2.15 6.73
C LEU A 102 1.57 3.62 7.10
N ARG A 103 2.75 3.94 7.61
CA ARG A 103 3.11 5.31 7.99
C ARG A 103 3.80 6.06 6.86
N ASN A 104 4.96 5.58 6.42
CA ASN A 104 5.72 6.14 5.33
C ASN A 104 6.50 5.05 4.56
N PRO A 105 5.78 4.22 3.77
CA PRO A 105 6.38 3.13 3.01
C PRO A 105 7.20 3.67 1.85
N TRP A 106 8.51 3.80 2.06
CA TRP A 106 9.43 4.34 1.05
C TRP A 106 9.84 3.29 0.01
N LYS A 107 9.86 2.01 0.38
CA LYS A 107 10.22 0.90 -0.51
C LYS A 107 9.34 -0.32 -0.27
N PHE A 108 9.19 -1.13 -1.29
CA PHE A 108 8.66 -2.48 -1.24
C PHE A 108 9.29 -3.33 -2.34
N SER A 109 9.20 -4.65 -2.28
CA SER A 109 9.62 -5.57 -3.34
C SER A 109 8.83 -6.86 -3.26
N PHE A 110 8.67 -7.52 -4.41
CA PHE A 110 8.10 -8.86 -4.46
C PHE A 110 9.21 -9.91 -4.33
N ASP A 111 8.99 -10.90 -3.48
CA ASP A 111 9.78 -12.11 -3.48
C ASP A 111 9.57 -12.84 -4.82
N LYS A 112 10.65 -13.21 -5.50
CA LYS A 112 10.58 -13.79 -6.85
C LYS A 112 10.12 -15.25 -6.87
N MET A 113 10.23 -15.93 -5.74
CA MET A 113 9.89 -17.34 -5.60
C MET A 113 8.46 -17.52 -5.12
N THR A 114 7.99 -16.67 -4.19
CA THR A 114 6.66 -16.79 -3.59
C THR A 114 5.67 -15.74 -4.07
N GLY A 115 6.15 -14.63 -4.64
CA GLY A 115 5.31 -13.49 -5.00
C GLY A 115 4.91 -12.62 -3.80
N ASP A 116 5.43 -12.90 -2.60
CA ASP A 116 5.08 -12.15 -1.39
C ASP A 116 5.59 -10.70 -1.48
N LEU A 117 4.76 -9.77 -1.00
CA LEU A 117 5.09 -8.36 -0.98
C LEU A 117 5.79 -8.01 0.35
N TRP A 118 7.04 -7.57 0.26
CA TRP A 118 7.82 -7.06 1.38
C TRP A 118 7.85 -5.53 1.35
N ILE A 119 7.51 -4.87 2.45
CA ILE A 119 7.36 -3.42 2.56
C ILE A 119 8.33 -2.92 3.63
N ALA A 120 9.13 -1.92 3.28
CA ALA A 120 9.96 -1.18 4.23
C ALA A 120 9.25 0.13 4.59
N ASP A 121 8.80 0.22 5.84
CA ASP A 121 8.03 1.34 6.36
C ASP A 121 8.83 2.14 7.39
N VAL A 122 8.91 3.46 7.20
CA VAL A 122 9.60 4.36 8.13
C VAL A 122 8.64 4.71 9.25
N GLY A 123 8.87 4.12 10.42
CA GLY A 123 8.13 4.39 11.65
C GLY A 123 8.52 5.71 12.30
N GLN A 124 7.98 5.96 13.49
CA GLN A 124 8.21 7.20 14.24
C GLN A 124 9.52 7.12 15.04
N ASN A 125 10.26 8.22 15.08
CA ASN A 125 11.51 8.36 15.84
C ASN A 125 12.60 7.37 15.41
N ALA A 126 12.87 6.34 16.20
CA ALA A 126 13.97 5.38 16.00
C ALA A 126 13.48 3.98 15.63
N TYR A 127 12.22 3.86 15.19
CA TYR A 127 11.60 2.60 14.82
C TYR A 127 11.35 2.57 13.32
N GLU A 128 11.86 1.55 12.65
CA GLU A 128 11.52 1.18 11.29
C GLU A 128 10.90 -0.22 11.27
N GLU A 129 9.99 -0.46 10.34
CA GLU A 129 9.24 -1.71 10.25
C GLU A 129 9.48 -2.40 8.89
N ILE A 130 9.53 -3.73 8.92
CA ILE A 130 9.47 -4.58 7.72
C ILE A 130 8.17 -5.37 7.81
N ASN A 131 7.29 -5.15 6.84
CA ASN A 131 5.98 -5.81 6.75
C ASN A 131 5.98 -6.80 5.58
N SER A 132 5.34 -7.95 5.74
CA SER A 132 5.15 -8.96 4.68
C SER A 132 3.66 -9.21 4.44
N VAL A 133 3.23 -9.12 3.18
CA VAL A 133 1.89 -9.50 2.74
C VAL A 133 2.01 -10.78 1.93
N ASN A 134 1.35 -11.84 2.38
CA ASN A 134 1.45 -13.13 1.74
C ASN A 134 0.55 -13.19 0.48
N SER A 135 1.08 -13.69 -0.63
CA SER A 135 0.35 -13.76 -1.90
C SER A 135 -0.83 -14.74 -1.90
N SER A 136 -0.83 -15.70 -0.98
CA SER A 136 -1.84 -16.76 -0.86
C SER A 136 -2.91 -16.50 0.19
N GLU A 137 -2.78 -15.43 0.98
CA GLU A 137 -3.76 -15.06 2.01
C GLU A 137 -4.28 -13.65 1.74
N LEU A 138 -5.53 -13.55 1.26
CA LEU A 138 -6.24 -12.27 1.20
C LEU A 138 -6.46 -11.79 2.64
N GLN A 139 -5.63 -10.86 3.12
CA GLN A 139 -5.75 -10.33 4.47
C GLN A 139 -5.82 -8.81 4.48
N GLU A 140 -6.71 -8.31 5.32
CA GLU A 140 -6.65 -6.96 5.86
C GLU A 140 -5.37 -6.87 6.72
N VAL A 141 -4.27 -6.39 6.15
CA VAL A 141 -3.04 -6.14 6.91
C VAL A 141 -3.29 -4.93 7.80
N ILE A 142 -3.65 -5.17 9.05
CA ILE A 142 -3.78 -4.14 10.08
C ILE A 142 -2.44 -4.01 10.79
N THR A 143 -1.59 -3.06 10.36
CA THR A 143 -0.41 -2.66 11.14
C THR A 143 -0.85 -1.69 12.22
N VAL A 144 -0.79 -2.11 13.49
CA VAL A 144 -1.16 -1.27 14.64
C VAL A 144 0.05 -0.40 15.00
N GLY A 145 -0.05 0.91 14.76
CA GLY A 145 0.99 1.86 15.14
C GLY A 145 1.15 2.01 16.66
N ASP A 146 2.40 2.03 17.12
CA ASP A 146 2.94 2.42 18.42
C ASP A 146 2.02 2.32 19.66
N ALA A 147 1.82 1.10 20.15
CA ALA A 147 2.03 0.67 21.54
C ALA A 147 1.49 -0.76 21.71
N MET A 148 2.39 -1.70 21.98
CA MET A 148 2.15 -3.15 22.10
C MET A 148 1.99 -3.91 20.77
N ARG A 149 2.85 -4.93 20.63
CA ARG A 149 2.80 -5.93 19.57
C ARG A 149 1.49 -6.72 19.67
N VAL A 150 0.54 -6.42 18.79
CA VAL A 150 -0.56 -7.33 18.48
C VAL A 150 -0.66 -7.41 16.97
N THR A 151 -0.13 -8.49 16.40
CA THR A 151 -0.44 -8.84 15.01
C THR A 151 -1.80 -9.53 15.02
N ILE A 152 -2.86 -8.83 14.62
CA ILE A 152 -4.17 -9.42 14.43
C ILE A 152 -4.21 -9.97 13.00
N ILE A 153 -4.13 -11.28 12.86
CA ILE A 153 -4.32 -11.99 11.60
C ILE A 153 -5.79 -12.42 11.57
N LEU A 154 -6.62 -11.73 10.79
CA LEU A 154 -7.98 -12.17 10.47
C LEU A 154 -7.92 -13.03 9.21
N THR A 155 -8.03 -14.34 9.38
CA THR A 155 -8.18 -15.26 8.25
C THR A 155 -9.66 -15.61 8.10
N ILE A 156 -10.27 -15.22 6.97
CA ILE A 156 -11.63 -15.66 6.61
C ILE A 156 -11.50 -16.90 5.75
N GLN A 157 -11.85 -18.06 6.32
CA GLN A 157 -12.05 -19.32 5.59
C GLN A 157 -13.50 -19.73 5.81
N ALA A 158 -14.25 -19.93 4.72
CA ALA A 158 -15.58 -20.55 4.69
C ALA A 158 -16.42 -20.44 5.99
N GLN A 159 -17.25 -19.39 6.09
CA GLN A 159 -18.30 -19.20 7.11
C GLN A 159 -17.88 -19.13 8.60
N GLU A 160 -16.59 -19.21 8.95
CA GLU A 160 -16.11 -18.97 10.32
C GLU A 160 -14.98 -17.93 10.39
N ALA A 161 -15.03 -17.07 11.40
CA ALA A 161 -13.96 -16.13 11.73
C ALA A 161 -13.14 -16.72 12.89
N VAL A 162 -11.88 -17.06 12.64
CA VAL A 162 -10.97 -17.57 13.67
C VAL A 162 -9.98 -16.48 14.07
N LEU A 163 -10.01 -16.09 15.34
CA LEU A 163 -9.11 -15.10 15.92
C LEU A 163 -7.88 -15.78 16.51
N TYR A 164 -6.71 -15.57 15.91
CA TYR A 164 -5.44 -16.00 16.48
C TYR A 164 -4.78 -14.85 17.22
N LEU A 165 -4.60 -15.00 18.53
CA LEU A 165 -3.80 -14.09 19.36
C LEU A 165 -2.39 -14.67 19.52
N ALA A 166 -1.42 -14.11 18.79
CA ALA A 166 -0.01 -14.43 18.99
C ALA A 166 0.65 -13.32 19.83
N ILE A 167 1.03 -13.66 21.06
CA ILE A 167 1.79 -12.79 21.96
C ILE A 167 3.28 -13.16 21.84
N ARG A 168 4.16 -12.19 21.57
CA ARG A 168 5.60 -12.31 21.81
C ARG A 168 6.09 -11.17 22.69
#